data_AF-A0A8J6IEZ2-F1
#
_entry.id   AF-A0A8J6IEZ2-F1
#
_cell.length_a   1.000
_cell.length_b   1.000
_cell.length_c   1.000
_cell.angle_alpha   90.00
_cell.angle_beta   90.00
_cell.angle_gamma   90.00
#
_symmetry.space_group_name_H-M   'P 1'
#
loop_
_entity.id
_entity.type
_entity.pdbx_description
1 polymer ?
#
loop_
_entity_poly.entity_id
_entity_poly.type
_entity_poly.pdbx_seq_one_letter_code
_entity_poly.pdbx_strand_id
1 'polypeptide(L)'
;MPTASSSAKASAWASPSASASPAAPQLRIQIAYNRVGRDLTLTFGFTGFVLEPLTAAGGKLNFPTPATRDIGLGETLAWGDGTNSDVPVSGRRCPVDKEARVVREVKDTYQAMKKYTGPGTYTVTYTYFACGLTNGKISGTLTINVPR
;
A
#
# COMPACT_ATOMS: atom_id res chain seq x y z
N MET A 1 -9.56 -23.27 -55.80
CA MET A 1 -9.67 -24.33 -54.78
C MET A 1 -8.58 -24.12 -53.74
N PRO A 2 -8.88 -24.24 -52.44
CA PRO A 2 -8.06 -23.77 -51.33
C PRO A 2 -7.18 -24.89 -50.73
N THR A 3 -6.03 -24.53 -50.13
CA THR A 3 -5.49 -25.25 -48.96
C THR A 3 -4.81 -24.25 -48.03
N ALA A 4 -5.21 -24.31 -46.76
CA ALA A 4 -4.83 -23.43 -45.67
C ALA A 4 -3.65 -23.98 -44.83
N SER A 5 -3.29 -23.19 -43.81
CA SER A 5 -2.67 -23.58 -42.52
C SER A 5 -1.16 -23.80 -42.51
N SER A 6 -0.35 -23.29 -41.56
CA SER A 6 -0.64 -22.80 -40.20
C SER A 6 0.42 -21.83 -39.67
N SER A 7 -0.05 -20.99 -38.76
CA SER A 7 0.61 -20.19 -37.72
C SER A 7 2.00 -20.61 -37.23
N ALA A 8 2.89 -19.62 -37.11
CA ALA A 8 3.79 -19.49 -35.97
C ALA A 8 3.92 -18.00 -35.63
N LYS A 9 2.97 -17.49 -34.83
CA LYS A 9 3.08 -16.16 -34.21
C LYS A 9 4.10 -16.30 -33.09
N ALA A 10 5.38 -16.08 -33.40
CA ALA A 10 6.42 -16.00 -32.40
C ALA A 10 6.17 -14.74 -31.56
N SER A 11 5.45 -14.91 -30.46
CA SER A 11 5.45 -13.95 -29.36
C SER A 11 6.86 -13.96 -28.79
N ALA A 12 7.71 -13.07 -29.30
CA ALA A 12 9.01 -12.78 -28.69
C ALA A 12 8.73 -12.21 -27.30
N TRP A 13 8.83 -13.06 -26.28
CA TRP A 13 9.02 -12.60 -24.91
C TRP A 13 10.29 -11.76 -24.90
N ALA A 14 10.13 -10.47 -24.63
CA ALA A 14 11.25 -9.61 -24.33
C ALA A 14 11.97 -10.19 -23.10
N SER A 15 13.24 -10.52 -23.27
CA SER A 15 14.16 -10.89 -22.21
C SER A 15 14.12 -9.83 -21.11
N PRO A 16 14.05 -10.20 -19.81
CA PRO A 16 14.26 -9.25 -18.74
C PRO A 16 15.77 -8.92 -18.66
N SER A 17 16.22 -8.02 -19.51
CA SER A 17 17.50 -7.33 -19.32
C SER A 17 17.26 -6.10 -18.46
N ALA A 18 17.22 -6.31 -17.15
CA ALA A 18 17.60 -5.31 -16.17
C ALA A 18 17.85 -6.01 -14.84
N SER A 19 19.11 -6.24 -14.51
CA SER A 19 19.52 -6.30 -13.11
C SER A 19 19.05 -4.99 -12.48
N ALA A 20 17.95 -5.04 -11.74
CA ALA A 20 17.48 -3.90 -10.98
C ALA A 20 18.56 -3.57 -9.95
N SER A 21 19.31 -2.49 -10.19
CA SER A 21 19.98 -1.72 -9.15
C SER A 21 19.03 -1.56 -7.97
N PRO A 22 19.51 -1.58 -6.71
CA PRO A 22 18.66 -1.56 -5.53
C PRO A 22 17.72 -0.37 -5.65
N ALA A 23 16.46 -0.65 -5.99
CA ALA A 23 15.51 0.35 -6.39
C ALA A 23 15.37 1.32 -5.22
N ALA A 24 15.49 2.62 -5.49
CA ALA A 24 15.17 3.63 -4.49
C ALA A 24 13.83 3.26 -3.82
N PRO A 25 13.69 3.41 -2.50
CA PRO A 25 12.48 2.99 -1.80
C PRO A 25 11.25 3.62 -2.45
N GLN A 26 10.39 2.77 -3.00
CA GLN A 26 9.20 3.15 -3.74
C GLN A 26 8.10 2.18 -3.38
N LEU A 27 7.06 2.68 -2.71
CA LEU A 27 5.88 1.89 -2.39
C LEU A 27 4.72 2.38 -3.25
N ARG A 28 3.88 1.46 -3.71
CA ARG A 28 2.61 1.77 -4.37
C ARG A 28 1.46 1.30 -3.51
N ILE A 29 0.41 2.09 -3.45
CA ILE A 29 -0.86 1.75 -2.80
C ILE A 29 -1.93 1.61 -3.88
N GLN A 30 -2.67 0.51 -3.82
CA GLN A 30 -3.86 0.27 -4.62
C GLN A 30 -5.06 0.21 -3.67
N ILE A 31 -6.09 0.99 -3.98
CA ILE A 31 -7.33 1.00 -3.20
C ILE A 31 -8.44 0.48 -4.11
N ALA A 32 -8.97 -0.68 -3.77
CA ALA A 32 -10.17 -1.23 -4.38
C ALA A 32 -11.33 -1.16 -3.37
N TYR A 33 -12.56 -1.15 -3.87
CA TYR A 33 -13.72 -1.18 -3.00
C TYR A 33 -14.82 -2.06 -3.55
N ASN A 34 -15.59 -2.63 -2.63
CA ASN A 34 -16.86 -3.28 -2.91
C ASN A 34 -17.93 -2.65 -2.00
N ARG A 35 -19.12 -2.41 -2.54
CA ARG A 35 -20.22 -1.78 -1.80
C ARG A 35 -21.50 -2.55 -2.00
N VAL A 36 -22.21 -2.81 -0.90
CA VAL A 36 -23.57 -3.36 -0.89
C VAL A 36 -24.44 -2.40 -0.10
N GLY A 37 -25.28 -1.62 -0.79
CA GLY A 37 -26.06 -0.56 -0.15
C GLY A 37 -25.16 0.48 0.53
N ARG A 38 -25.19 0.55 1.86
CA ARG A 38 -24.37 1.45 2.69
C ARG A 38 -23.15 0.76 3.33
N ASP A 39 -23.03 -0.55 3.17
CA ASP A 39 -21.91 -1.33 3.65
C ASP A 39 -20.79 -1.29 2.61
N LEU A 40 -19.61 -0.83 3.05
CA LEU A 40 -18.41 -0.66 2.24
C LEU A 40 -17.31 -1.58 2.76
N THR A 41 -16.72 -2.34 1.84
CA THR A 41 -15.49 -3.08 2.06
C THR A 41 -14.40 -2.47 1.20
N LEU A 42 -13.40 -1.86 1.83
CA LEU A 42 -12.18 -1.40 1.18
C LEU A 42 -11.15 -2.52 1.17
N THR A 43 -10.40 -2.63 0.08
CA THR A 43 -9.23 -3.50 -0.03
C THR A 43 -8.03 -2.63 -0.38
N PHE A 44 -7.01 -2.63 0.48
CA PHE A 44 -5.77 -1.91 0.30
C PHE A 44 -4.66 -2.88 -0.06
N GLY A 45 -4.08 -2.73 -1.24
CA GLY A 45 -2.91 -3.48 -1.70
C GLY A 45 -1.65 -2.62 -1.66
N PHE A 46 -0.54 -3.21 -1.23
CA PHE A 46 0.78 -2.60 -1.12
C PHE A 46 1.77 -3.42 -1.92
N THR A 47 2.51 -2.76 -2.81
CA THR A 47 3.58 -3.40 -3.58
C THR A 47 4.73 -2.43 -3.74
N GLY A 48 5.93 -2.82 -3.32
CA GLY A 48 7.15 -2.03 -3.53
C GLY A 48 8.18 -2.23 -2.44
N PHE A 49 8.99 -1.20 -2.20
CA PHE A 49 10.12 -1.25 -1.28
C PHE A 49 10.10 -0.07 -0.30
N VAL A 50 10.40 -0.33 0.98
CA VAL A 50 10.56 0.67 2.03
C VAL A 50 11.90 0.50 2.73
N LEU A 51 12.36 1.52 3.45
CA LEU A 51 13.46 1.36 4.40
C LEU A 51 12.91 0.89 5.75
N GLU A 52 13.42 -0.22 6.25
CA GLU A 52 13.13 -0.73 7.58
C GLU A 52 14.24 -0.28 8.55
N PRO A 53 13.92 0.47 9.62
CA PRO A 53 14.87 0.73 10.68
C PRO A 53 15.17 -0.55 11.46
N LEU A 54 16.45 -0.79 11.74
CA LEU A 54 16.89 -1.88 12.60
C LEU A 54 17.28 -1.33 13.98
N THR A 55 17.26 -2.18 15.00
CA THR A 55 17.89 -1.87 16.29
C THR A 55 19.39 -1.69 16.11
N ALA A 56 20.06 -1.10 17.11
CA ALA A 56 21.53 -1.00 17.10
C ALA A 56 22.23 -2.37 16.97
N ALA A 57 21.57 -3.45 17.36
CA ALA A 57 22.03 -4.83 17.23
C ALA A 57 21.65 -5.48 15.87
N GLY A 58 21.04 -4.73 14.94
CA GLY A 58 20.59 -5.23 13.64
C GLY A 58 19.28 -6.02 13.67
N GLY A 59 18.59 -6.08 14.82
CA GLY A 59 17.30 -6.74 14.96
C GLY A 59 16.16 -5.90 14.37
N LYS A 60 15.09 -6.56 13.94
CA LYS A 60 13.90 -5.86 13.43
C LYS A 60 13.17 -5.12 14.55
N LEU A 61 12.69 -3.91 14.26
CA LEU A 61 11.75 -3.21 15.13
C LEU A 61 10.34 -3.66 14.77
N ASN A 62 9.59 -4.16 15.76
CA ASN A 62 8.21 -4.61 15.55
C ASN A 62 7.23 -3.48 15.89
N PHE A 63 6.41 -3.09 14.93
CA PHE A 63 5.48 -1.98 15.09
C PHE A 63 4.02 -2.47 15.04
N PRO A 64 3.20 -2.26 16.09
CA PRO A 64 1.81 -2.67 16.05
C PRO A 64 1.01 -1.86 15.03
N THR A 65 0.25 -2.54 14.17
CA THR A 65 -0.80 -1.94 13.34
C THR A 65 -2.14 -2.65 13.63
N PRO A 66 -3.31 -2.07 13.28
CA PRO A 66 -4.65 -2.64 13.41
C PRO A 66 -4.80 -4.01 12.76
N ALA A 67 -3.94 -4.32 11.80
CA ALA A 67 -3.87 -5.61 11.13
C ALA A 67 -2.66 -6.46 11.56
N THR A 68 -1.99 -6.14 12.68
CA THR A 68 -0.74 -6.80 13.14
C THR A 68 0.36 -6.85 12.08
N ARG A 69 0.35 -5.90 11.15
CA ARG A 69 1.35 -5.75 10.08
C ARG A 69 2.54 -4.97 10.58
N ASP A 70 3.71 -5.55 10.34
CA ASP A 70 4.98 -4.88 10.49
C ASP A 70 5.45 -4.40 9.12
N ILE A 71 4.89 -3.29 8.64
CA ILE A 71 5.24 -2.75 7.31
C ILE A 71 5.75 -1.31 7.36
N GLY A 72 5.45 -0.52 8.40
CA GLY A 72 5.75 0.92 8.41
C GLY A 72 5.66 1.61 9.78
N LEU A 73 5.85 2.92 9.75
CA LEU A 73 5.85 3.80 10.94
C LEU A 73 4.45 4.21 11.40
N GLY A 74 3.40 3.91 10.65
CA GLY A 74 2.01 4.21 11.01
C GLY A 74 1.10 4.33 9.80
N GLU A 75 -0.18 4.50 10.05
CA GLU A 75 -1.21 4.65 9.01
C GLU A 75 -2.39 5.45 9.55
N THR A 76 -3.06 6.14 8.63
CA THR A 76 -4.29 6.90 8.88
C THR A 76 -5.28 6.59 7.76
N LEU A 77 -6.48 6.15 8.13
CA LEU A 77 -7.60 5.96 7.23
C LEU A 77 -8.73 6.93 7.60
N ALA A 78 -8.96 7.93 6.77
CA ALA A 78 -10.08 8.85 6.88
C ALA A 78 -11.23 8.39 5.98
N TRP A 79 -12.42 8.19 6.56
CA TRP A 79 -13.59 7.65 5.85
C TRP A 79 -14.40 8.70 5.08
N GLY A 80 -14.08 9.99 5.25
CA GLY A 80 -14.79 11.09 4.59
C GLY A 80 -16.14 11.45 5.23
N ASP A 81 -16.56 10.72 6.26
CA ASP A 81 -17.73 11.03 7.11
C ASP A 81 -17.35 11.75 8.42
N GLY A 82 -16.09 12.19 8.53
CA GLY A 82 -15.51 12.78 9.74
C GLY A 82 -14.90 11.77 10.72
N THR A 83 -15.00 10.47 10.45
CA THR A 83 -14.35 9.43 11.27
C THR A 83 -13.02 8.97 10.68
N ASN A 84 -12.07 8.64 11.58
CA ASN A 84 -10.75 8.15 11.22
C ASN A 84 -10.44 6.83 11.95
N SER A 85 -9.56 6.04 11.35
CA SER A 85 -8.89 4.90 11.99
C SER A 85 -7.39 5.15 11.91
N ASP A 86 -6.78 5.39 13.08
CA ASP A 86 -5.40 5.84 13.20
C ASP A 86 -4.53 4.82 13.91
N VAL A 87 -3.28 4.77 13.46
CA VAL A 87 -2.23 3.92 14.02
C VAL A 87 -1.08 4.82 14.39
N PRO A 88 -0.96 5.13 15.67
CA PRO A 88 -0.06 6.18 16.09
C PRO A 88 1.40 5.82 15.77
N VAL A 89 2.12 6.86 15.34
CA VAL A 89 3.56 6.82 15.01
C VAL A 89 4.42 6.90 16.28
N SER A 90 3.83 6.85 17.49
CA SER A 90 4.55 7.11 18.75
C SER A 90 5.71 6.13 18.96
N GLY A 91 6.90 6.68 19.21
CA GLY A 91 8.15 5.91 19.38
C GLY A 91 8.78 5.41 18.07
N ARG A 92 8.20 5.70 16.91
CA ARG A 92 8.67 5.22 15.60
C ARG A 92 9.32 6.36 14.83
N ARG A 93 10.57 6.17 14.39
CA ARG A 93 11.30 7.16 13.58
C ARG A 93 12.04 6.47 12.46
N CYS A 94 12.34 7.25 11.42
CA CYS A 94 13.29 6.80 10.43
C CYS A 94 14.71 6.79 10.97
N PRO A 95 15.54 5.87 10.45
CA PRO A 95 16.93 5.83 10.83
C PRO A 95 17.62 7.10 10.33
N VAL A 96 18.44 7.69 11.18
CA VAL A 96 19.25 8.88 10.85
C VAL A 96 20.72 8.48 10.68
N ASP A 97 21.44 9.20 9.81
CA ASP A 97 22.88 9.03 9.61
C ASP A 97 23.32 7.58 9.27
N LYS A 98 24.15 7.00 10.14
CA LYS A 98 24.82 5.69 10.02
C LYS A 98 24.02 4.55 10.64
N GLU A 99 22.78 4.78 11.04
CA GLU A 99 21.95 3.74 11.64
C GLU A 99 21.67 2.60 10.66
N ALA A 100 21.71 1.38 11.20
CA ALA A 100 21.46 0.17 10.45
C ALA A 100 20.06 0.20 9.83
N ARG A 101 20.00 -0.03 8.52
CA ARG A 101 18.78 -0.01 7.73
C ARG A 101 18.89 -1.02 6.60
N VAL A 102 17.76 -1.58 6.24
CA VAL A 102 17.66 -2.49 5.09
C VAL A 102 16.50 -2.06 4.20
N VAL A 103 16.64 -2.30 2.90
CA VAL A 103 15.53 -2.18 1.97
C VAL A 103 14.67 -3.43 2.14
N ARG A 104 13.39 -3.25 2.44
CA ARG A 104 12.42 -4.32 2.56
C ARG A 104 11.40 -4.25 1.44
N GLU A 105 11.19 -5.36 0.75
CA GLU A 105 10.04 -5.54 -0.12
C GLU A 105 8.75 -5.68 0.71
N VAL A 106 7.75 -4.89 0.36
CA VAL A 106 6.40 -4.94 0.90
C VAL A 106 5.48 -5.43 -0.20
N LYS A 107 4.84 -6.58 0.04
CA LYS A 107 3.78 -7.14 -0.78
C LYS A 107 2.68 -7.64 0.13
N ASP A 108 1.63 -6.85 0.29
CA ASP A 108 0.62 -7.09 1.32
C ASP A 108 -0.75 -6.54 0.90
N THR A 109 -1.83 -7.12 1.42
CA THR A 109 -3.21 -6.70 1.15
C THR A 109 -4.06 -6.84 2.41
N TYR A 110 -4.81 -5.82 2.83
CA TYR A 110 -5.86 -5.95 3.87
C TYR A 110 -7.21 -5.41 3.41
N GLN A 111 -8.23 -5.73 4.21
CA GLN A 111 -9.56 -5.19 4.08
C GLN A 111 -9.98 -4.39 5.32
N ALA A 112 -10.71 -3.30 5.09
CA ALA A 112 -11.37 -2.54 6.13
C ALA A 112 -12.85 -2.40 5.78
N MET A 113 -13.71 -2.50 6.79
CA MET A 113 -15.16 -2.41 6.61
C MET A 113 -15.71 -1.17 7.28
N LYS A 114 -16.69 -0.54 6.64
CA LYS A 114 -17.39 0.62 7.16
C LYS A 114 -18.84 0.62 6.69
N LYS A 115 -19.75 1.00 7.57
CA LYS A 115 -21.14 1.26 7.23
C LYS A 115 -21.42 2.76 7.29
N TYR A 116 -21.86 3.36 6.19
CA TYR A 116 -22.26 4.77 6.18
C TYR A 116 -23.68 4.94 6.72
N THR A 117 -23.88 6.03 7.48
CA THR A 117 -25.17 6.33 8.10
C THR A 117 -26.15 6.95 7.10
N GLY A 118 -25.66 7.69 6.11
CA GLY A 118 -26.46 8.38 5.10
C GLY A 118 -25.95 8.18 3.67
N PRO A 119 -26.76 8.58 2.68
CA PRO A 119 -26.32 8.70 1.30
C PRO A 119 -25.47 9.94 1.09
N GLY A 120 -24.58 9.89 0.11
CA GLY A 120 -23.70 11.01 -0.22
C GLY A 120 -22.43 10.56 -0.93
N THR A 121 -21.64 11.56 -1.32
CA THR A 121 -20.30 11.35 -1.85
C THR A 121 -19.29 11.46 -0.72
N TYR A 122 -18.52 10.42 -0.50
CA TYR A 122 -17.48 10.34 0.53
C TYR A 122 -16.11 10.22 -0.13
N THR A 123 -15.15 11.02 0.34
CA THR A 123 -13.75 10.90 -0.08
C THR A 123 -12.97 10.17 1.00
N VAL A 124 -12.65 8.91 0.71
CA VAL A 124 -11.78 8.11 1.56
C VAL A 124 -10.34 8.50 1.27
N THR A 125 -9.58 8.82 2.31
CA THR A 125 -8.14 9.08 2.21
C THR A 125 -7.40 8.08 3.05
N TYR A 126 -6.47 7.37 2.44
CA TYR A 126 -5.58 6.46 3.13
C TYR A 126 -4.15 6.98 3.04
N THR A 127 -3.49 7.13 4.18
CA THR A 127 -2.11 7.60 4.29
C THR A 127 -1.29 6.60 5.06
N TYR A 128 -0.12 6.32 4.53
CA TYR A 128 0.80 5.33 5.06
C TYR A 128 2.17 5.96 5.25
N PHE A 129 2.76 5.76 6.43
CA PHE A 129 4.04 6.36 6.81
C PHE A 129 5.13 5.29 6.80
N ALA A 130 6.20 5.51 6.04
CA ALA A 130 7.34 4.61 6.01
C ALA A 130 8.61 5.33 5.56
N CYS A 131 9.75 4.78 5.95
CA CYS A 131 11.04 5.37 5.64
C CYS A 131 11.46 5.12 4.19
N GLY A 132 12.22 6.06 3.65
CA GLY A 132 12.69 6.01 2.27
C GLY A 132 11.67 6.51 1.25
N LEU A 133 10.40 6.70 1.63
CA LEU A 133 9.41 7.33 0.78
C LEU A 133 9.63 8.84 0.70
N THR A 134 9.24 9.45 -0.42
CA THR A 134 9.20 10.92 -0.55
C THR A 134 8.32 11.51 0.54
N ASN A 135 8.83 12.47 1.31
CA ASN A 135 8.16 13.06 2.49
C ASN A 135 7.78 12.05 3.60
N GLY A 136 8.40 10.86 3.62
CA GLY A 136 8.18 9.84 4.65
C GLY A 136 6.78 9.19 4.62
N LYS A 137 6.01 9.40 3.56
CA LYS A 137 4.65 8.87 3.43
C LYS A 137 4.21 8.68 1.98
N ILE A 138 3.15 7.90 1.82
CA ILE A 138 2.37 7.79 0.58
C ILE A 138 0.89 7.87 0.93
N SER A 139 0.11 8.50 0.07
CA SER A 139 -1.33 8.62 0.25
C SER A 139 -2.07 8.19 -1.01
N GLY A 140 -3.24 7.60 -0.83
CA GLY A 140 -4.20 7.30 -1.89
C GLY A 140 -5.58 7.82 -1.50
N THR A 141 -6.32 8.31 -2.49
CA THR A 141 -7.68 8.81 -2.30
C THR A 141 -8.65 8.05 -3.18
N LEU A 142 -9.83 7.75 -2.65
CA LEU A 142 -10.91 7.09 -3.37
C LEU A 142 -12.22 7.83 -3.07
N THR A 143 -12.89 8.28 -4.13
CA THR A 143 -14.21 8.89 -4.02
C THR A 143 -15.28 7.82 -4.23
N ILE A 144 -16.24 7.74 -3.31
CA ILE A 144 -17.28 6.72 -3.27
C ILE A 144 -18.63 7.42 -3.21
N ASN A 145 -19.55 7.01 -4.09
CA ASN A 145 -20.93 7.49 -4.06
C ASN A 145 -21.83 6.45 -3.37
N VAL A 146 -22.45 6.84 -2.27
CA VAL A 146 -23.41 6.03 -1.52
C VAL A 146 -24.83 6.49 -1.90
N PRO A 147 -25.62 5.63 -2.58
CA PRO A 147 -26.98 5.95 -2.99
C PRO A 147 -27.93 5.99 -1.79
N ARG A 148 -29.09 6.62 -2.02
CA ARG A 148 -30.19 6.75 -1.05
C ARG A 148 -30.65 5.39 -0.52
#